data_AF-A0A1C0YKZ7-F1
#
_entry.id   AF-A0A1C0YKZ7-F1
#
_cell.length_a   1.000
_cell.length_b   1.000
_cell.length_c   1.000
_cell.angle_alpha   90.00
_cell.angle_beta   90.00
_cell.angle_gamma   90.00
#
_symmetry.space_group_name_H-M   'P 1'
#
loop_
_entity.id
_entity.type
_entity.pdbx_description
1 polymer ?
#
loop_
_entity_poly.entity_id
_entity_poly.type
_entity_poly.pdbx_seq_one_letter_code
_entity_poly.pdbx_strand_id
1 'polypeptide(L)'
;MSWLIPLQTSSEQSQTTEDEAMKERASYQSHSQVVRLYHSRRHEFNDEGIHKNGTFLDDEGYNIDGFNYFGYDREGYDRGGYNRHGYDRDGYNKQGYNKQGYNREGLDAYGYDVDGYHHLTGYNRNGYDREGYDEEGYNRFGFNREGYTRYGYDKYGYDKDGYTIAGYNKDGYNRQGYNREGYNEAGLDKDGFDQQGYNRDGEKRDVRFNYFHR
;
A
#
# COMPACT_ATOMS: atom_id res chain seq x y z
N MET A 1 10.65 25.67 0.53
CA MET A 1 10.02 24.47 -0.04
C MET A 1 8.56 24.51 0.35
N SER A 2 7.73 25.01 -0.56
CA SER A 2 6.28 25.14 -0.37
C SER A 2 5.64 23.78 -0.62
N TRP A 3 4.99 23.22 0.39
CA TRP A 3 4.23 21.99 0.27
C TRP A 3 2.91 22.30 -0.43
N LEU A 4 2.75 21.76 -1.64
CA LEU A 4 1.48 21.74 -2.36
C LEU A 4 0.58 20.70 -1.69
N ILE A 5 -0.37 21.17 -0.89
CA ILE A 5 -1.50 20.37 -0.43
C ILE A 5 -2.39 20.12 -1.66
N PRO A 6 -2.74 18.87 -2.01
CA PRO A 6 -3.69 18.62 -3.08
C PRO A 6 -5.03 19.23 -2.67
N LEU A 7 -5.52 20.22 -3.43
CA LEU A 7 -6.89 20.69 -3.30
C LEU A 7 -7.80 19.54 -3.71
N GLN A 8 -8.40 18.87 -2.74
CA GLN A 8 -9.59 18.07 -2.99
C GLN A 8 -10.60 18.96 -3.70
N THR A 9 -11.07 18.50 -4.85
CA THR A 9 -12.03 19.26 -5.64
C THR A 9 -13.31 19.42 -4.83
N SER A 10 -13.93 20.60 -4.88
CA SER A 10 -15.13 20.93 -4.10
C SER A 10 -16.30 19.95 -4.33
N SER A 11 -16.27 19.19 -5.43
CA SER A 11 -17.25 18.16 -5.77
C SER A 11 -17.06 16.83 -5.02
N GLU A 12 -15.83 16.44 -4.69
CA GLU A 12 -15.59 15.19 -3.95
C GLU A 12 -15.88 15.38 -2.46
N GLN A 13 -15.54 16.54 -1.89
CA GLN A 13 -15.93 16.88 -0.51
C GLN A 13 -17.44 17.09 -0.37
N SER A 14 -18.15 17.54 -1.42
CA SER A 14 -19.61 17.67 -1.38
C SER A 14 -20.32 16.32 -1.49
N GLN A 15 -19.78 15.38 -2.27
CA GLN A 15 -20.36 14.03 -2.39
C GLN A 15 -20.20 13.20 -1.13
N THR A 16 -19.03 13.25 -0.47
CA THR A 16 -18.82 12.52 0.79
C THR A 16 -19.69 13.07 1.92
N THR A 17 -19.87 14.39 1.99
CA THR A 17 -20.73 15.02 3.01
C THR A 17 -22.21 14.77 2.77
N GLU A 18 -22.66 14.66 1.51
CA GLU A 18 -24.03 14.27 1.18
C GLU A 18 -24.31 12.79 1.52
N ASP A 19 -23.37 11.89 1.25
CA ASP A 19 -23.50 10.47 1.60
C ASP A 19 -23.51 10.25 3.13
N GLU A 20 -22.69 10.98 3.87
CA GLU A 20 -22.70 10.97 5.34
C GLU A 20 -24.01 11.54 5.89
N ALA A 21 -24.49 12.67 5.34
CA ALA A 21 -25.76 13.26 5.73
C ALA A 21 -26.97 12.37 5.38
N MET A 22 -26.88 11.59 4.30
CA MET A 22 -27.90 10.61 3.91
C MET A 22 -27.90 9.39 4.83
N LYS A 23 -26.72 8.88 5.22
CA LYS A 23 -26.59 7.82 6.23
C LYS A 23 -27.09 8.29 7.60
N GLU A 24 -26.77 9.51 7.99
CA GLU A 24 -27.23 10.10 9.25
C GLU A 24 -28.75 10.33 9.23
N ARG A 25 -29.32 10.86 8.14
CA ARG A 25 -30.78 11.01 7.97
C ARG A 25 -31.51 9.66 7.95
N ALA A 26 -30.95 8.64 7.29
CA ALA A 26 -31.50 7.29 7.29
C ALA A 26 -31.44 6.66 8.68
N SER A 27 -30.34 6.84 9.41
CA SER A 27 -30.18 6.43 10.80
C SER A 27 -31.19 7.12 11.72
N TYR A 28 -31.37 8.44 11.60
CA TYR A 28 -32.37 9.21 12.36
C TYR A 28 -33.80 8.86 12.00
N GLN A 29 -34.12 8.64 10.71
CA GLN A 29 -35.47 8.21 10.31
C GLN A 29 -35.77 6.81 10.86
N SER A 30 -34.82 5.88 10.78
CA SER A 30 -34.91 4.54 11.37
C SER A 30 -35.07 4.62 12.89
N HIS A 31 -34.20 5.36 13.60
CA HIS A 31 -34.32 5.61 15.04
C HIS A 31 -35.66 6.24 15.41
N SER A 32 -36.17 7.22 14.64
CA SER A 32 -37.45 7.85 14.94
C SER A 32 -38.65 6.92 14.67
N GLN A 33 -38.54 5.95 13.77
CA GLN A 33 -39.58 4.95 13.54
C GLN A 33 -39.55 3.87 14.62
N VAL A 34 -38.35 3.42 15.02
CA VAL A 34 -38.17 2.49 16.14
C VAL A 34 -38.66 3.12 17.44
N VAL A 35 -38.24 4.35 17.76
CA VAL A 35 -38.71 5.07 18.96
C VAL A 35 -40.23 5.31 18.93
N ARG A 36 -40.83 5.60 17.77
CA ARG A 36 -42.30 5.74 17.63
C ARG A 36 -43.03 4.41 17.81
N LEU A 37 -42.49 3.29 17.32
CA LEU A 37 -43.03 1.94 17.55
C LEU A 37 -42.90 1.49 19.01
N TYR A 38 -41.75 1.77 19.64
CA TYR A 38 -41.51 1.53 21.07
C TYR A 38 -42.49 2.32 21.96
N HIS A 39 -42.75 3.59 21.64
CA HIS A 39 -43.71 4.41 22.39
C HIS A 39 -45.17 4.00 22.14
N SER A 40 -45.49 3.42 20.98
CA SER A 40 -46.87 3.00 20.66
C SER A 40 -47.28 1.67 21.30
N ARG A 41 -46.35 0.74 21.53
CA ARG A 41 -46.65 -0.60 22.11
C ARG A 41 -46.53 -0.70 23.62
N ARG A 42 -45.98 0.32 24.30
CA ARG A 42 -45.98 0.41 25.76
C ARG A 42 -47.40 0.38 26.37
N HIS A 43 -48.42 0.60 25.54
CA HIS A 43 -49.84 0.48 25.90
C HIS A 43 -50.35 -0.96 26.08
N GLU A 44 -49.64 -2.00 25.61
CA GLU A 44 -50.08 -3.40 25.76
C GLU A 44 -49.56 -4.07 27.04
N PHE A 45 -48.69 -3.38 27.78
CA PHE A 45 -48.16 -3.79 29.09
C PHE A 45 -48.75 -2.92 30.19
N ASN A 46 -49.06 -3.50 31.34
CA ASN A 46 -49.45 -2.75 32.54
C ASN A 46 -48.24 -2.17 33.29
N ASP A 47 -48.48 -1.41 34.35
CA ASP A 47 -47.42 -0.79 35.17
C ASP A 47 -46.48 -1.81 35.85
N GLU A 48 -46.92 -3.07 35.98
CA GLU A 48 -46.13 -4.19 36.50
C GLU A 48 -45.30 -4.90 35.41
N GLY A 49 -45.41 -4.46 34.14
CA GLY A 49 -44.69 -5.04 33.00
C GLY A 49 -45.30 -6.34 32.46
N ILE A 50 -46.57 -6.63 32.79
CA ILE A 50 -47.31 -7.79 32.30
C ILE A 50 -48.09 -7.39 31.03
N HIS A 51 -47.91 -8.16 29.96
CA HIS A 51 -48.61 -8.00 28.69
C HIS A 51 -50.08 -8.44 28.80
N LYS A 52 -50.96 -7.96 27.91
CA LYS A 52 -52.38 -8.36 27.82
C LYS A 52 -52.63 -9.88 27.75
N ASN A 53 -51.64 -10.69 27.37
CA ASN A 53 -51.70 -12.16 27.37
C ASN A 53 -51.44 -12.80 28.75
N GLY A 54 -51.20 -12.00 29.80
CA GLY A 54 -50.97 -12.46 31.17
C GLY A 54 -49.53 -12.90 31.47
N THR A 55 -48.59 -12.69 30.54
CA THR A 55 -47.17 -13.01 30.74
C THR A 55 -46.31 -11.75 30.71
N PHE A 56 -45.03 -11.86 31.09
CA PHE A 56 -44.06 -10.76 30.97
C PHE A 56 -43.60 -10.51 29.51
N LEU A 57 -44.09 -11.29 28.55
CA LEU A 57 -43.71 -11.23 27.14
C LEU A 57 -44.95 -10.95 26.29
N ASP A 58 -44.77 -10.20 25.21
CA ASP A 58 -45.81 -10.03 24.20
C ASP A 58 -46.03 -11.29 23.38
N ASP A 59 -46.97 -11.24 22.44
CA ASP A 59 -47.31 -12.37 21.58
C ASP A 59 -46.17 -12.76 20.62
N GLU A 60 -45.17 -11.88 20.45
CA GLU A 60 -43.96 -12.12 19.68
C GLU A 60 -42.78 -12.59 20.56
N GLY A 61 -42.97 -12.72 21.88
CA GLY A 61 -41.99 -13.21 22.83
C GLY A 61 -41.02 -12.17 23.39
N TYR A 62 -41.34 -10.87 23.33
CA TYR A 62 -40.52 -9.75 23.81
C TYR A 62 -41.13 -9.07 25.03
N ASN A 63 -40.31 -8.68 26.00
CA ASN A 63 -40.77 -7.97 27.21
C ASN A 63 -41.07 -6.50 26.94
N ILE A 64 -41.49 -5.75 27.99
CA ILE A 64 -41.76 -4.32 27.91
C ILE A 64 -40.56 -3.47 27.45
N ASP A 65 -39.34 -3.94 27.72
CA ASP A 65 -38.10 -3.31 27.25
C ASP A 65 -37.77 -3.68 25.78
N GLY A 66 -38.57 -4.53 25.14
CA GLY A 66 -38.40 -4.98 23.76
C GLY A 66 -37.37 -6.09 23.57
N PHE A 67 -37.02 -6.84 24.62
CA PHE A 67 -36.07 -7.96 24.58
C PHE A 67 -36.76 -9.30 24.78
N ASN A 68 -36.37 -10.30 24.01
CA ASN A 68 -36.87 -11.66 24.16
C ASN A 68 -36.31 -12.37 25.39
N TYR A 69 -36.77 -13.60 25.63
CA TYR A 69 -36.29 -14.43 26.74
C TYR A 69 -34.76 -14.61 26.77
N PHE A 70 -34.10 -14.59 25.61
CA PHE A 70 -32.64 -14.69 25.51
C PHE A 70 -31.91 -13.35 25.67
N GLY A 71 -32.64 -12.26 25.91
CA GLY A 71 -32.08 -10.92 26.10
C GLY A 71 -31.72 -10.20 24.81
N TYR A 72 -32.28 -10.61 23.66
CA TYR A 72 -32.06 -9.94 22.36
C TYR A 72 -33.30 -9.15 21.94
N ASP A 73 -33.08 -7.98 21.36
CA ASP A 73 -34.12 -7.17 20.74
C ASP A 73 -34.67 -7.84 19.47
N ARG A 74 -35.66 -7.19 18.85
CA ARG A 74 -36.32 -7.68 17.64
C ARG A 74 -35.41 -7.76 16.41
N GLU A 75 -34.30 -7.04 16.43
CA GLU A 75 -33.27 -7.07 15.39
C GLU A 75 -32.17 -8.11 15.71
N GLY A 76 -32.26 -8.78 16.86
CA GLY A 76 -31.33 -9.82 17.27
C GLY A 76 -30.09 -9.32 18.00
N TYR A 77 -30.13 -8.13 18.60
CA TYR A 77 -29.03 -7.52 19.36
C TYR A 77 -29.31 -7.52 20.86
N ASP A 78 -28.29 -7.82 21.66
CA ASP A 78 -28.38 -7.81 23.12
C ASP A 78 -28.50 -6.37 23.65
N ARG A 79 -28.66 -6.23 24.97
CA ARG A 79 -28.70 -4.91 25.63
C ARG A 79 -27.42 -4.09 25.46
N GLY A 80 -26.31 -4.72 25.10
CA GLY A 80 -25.06 -4.06 24.76
C GLY A 80 -24.97 -3.66 23.28
N GLY A 81 -25.99 -3.95 22.48
CA GLY A 81 -26.03 -3.67 21.05
C GLY A 81 -25.28 -4.69 20.19
N TYR A 82 -25.00 -5.90 20.69
CA TYR A 82 -24.27 -6.95 19.96
C TYR A 82 -25.16 -8.15 19.61
N ASN A 83 -25.03 -8.65 18.40
CA ASN A 83 -25.74 -9.85 17.99
C ASN A 83 -25.14 -11.11 18.65
N ARG A 84 -25.76 -12.27 18.40
CA ARG A 84 -25.29 -13.58 18.91
C ARG A 84 -23.85 -13.95 18.51
N HIS A 85 -23.32 -13.34 17.44
CA HIS A 85 -21.94 -13.52 17.00
C HIS A 85 -20.97 -12.51 17.62
N GLY A 86 -21.45 -11.62 18.50
CA GLY A 86 -20.65 -10.62 19.19
C GLY A 86 -20.31 -9.39 18.36
N TYR A 87 -21.07 -9.10 17.30
CA TYR A 87 -20.90 -7.91 16.45
C TYR A 87 -22.03 -6.91 16.65
N ASP A 88 -21.68 -5.63 16.66
CA ASP A 88 -22.62 -4.52 16.73
C ASP A 88 -23.44 -4.38 15.44
N ARG A 89 -24.33 -3.39 15.41
CA ARG A 89 -25.18 -3.10 14.25
C ARG A 89 -24.39 -2.67 13.00
N ASP A 90 -23.18 -2.17 13.18
CA ASP A 90 -22.27 -1.80 12.09
C ASP A 90 -21.35 -2.97 11.68
N GLY A 91 -21.44 -4.11 12.36
CA GLY A 91 -20.66 -5.31 12.07
C GLY A 91 -19.29 -5.38 12.74
N TYR A 92 -19.06 -4.64 13.83
CA TYR A 92 -17.80 -4.62 14.59
C TYR A 92 -17.95 -5.30 15.95
N ASN A 93 -16.94 -6.05 16.35
CA ASN A 93 -16.91 -6.69 17.67
C ASN A 93 -16.64 -5.67 18.79
N LYS A 94 -16.64 -6.13 20.04
CA LYS A 94 -16.36 -5.28 21.21
C LYS A 94 -14.98 -4.62 21.19
N GLN A 95 -14.03 -5.20 20.47
CA GLN A 95 -12.70 -4.64 20.26
C GLN A 95 -12.65 -3.65 19.09
N GLY A 96 -13.78 -3.41 18.40
CA GLY A 96 -13.90 -2.49 17.29
C GLY A 96 -13.46 -3.05 15.94
N TYR A 97 -13.36 -4.37 15.78
CA TYR A 97 -12.96 -5.03 14.53
C TYR A 97 -14.10 -5.79 13.86
N ASN A 98 -14.17 -5.71 12.53
CA ASN A 98 -15.12 -6.47 11.73
C ASN A 98 -14.73 -7.96 11.65
N LYS A 99 -15.53 -8.76 10.92
CA LYS A 99 -15.27 -10.19 10.72
C LYS A 99 -13.95 -10.49 10.02
N GLN A 100 -13.46 -9.56 9.20
CA GLN A 100 -12.20 -9.65 8.50
C GLN A 100 -11.01 -9.20 9.37
N GLY A 101 -11.25 -8.70 10.58
CA GLY A 101 -10.19 -8.26 11.51
C GLY A 101 -9.73 -6.82 11.30
N TYR A 102 -10.52 -5.98 10.61
CA TYR A 102 -10.22 -4.57 10.39
C TYR A 102 -11.11 -3.66 11.24
N ASN A 103 -10.54 -2.59 11.76
CA ASN A 103 -11.24 -1.57 12.52
C ASN A 103 -12.10 -0.69 11.60
N ARG A 104 -12.80 0.30 12.18
CA ARG A 104 -13.64 1.25 11.44
C ARG A 104 -12.85 2.14 10.46
N GLU A 105 -11.54 2.25 10.63
CA GLU A 105 -10.62 2.96 9.73
C GLU A 105 -10.05 2.04 8.63
N GLY A 106 -10.45 0.76 8.61
CA GLY A 106 -9.94 -0.22 7.65
C GLY A 106 -8.55 -0.77 7.97
N LEU A 107 -8.10 -0.67 9.22
CA LEU A 107 -6.79 -1.14 9.69
C LEU A 107 -6.91 -2.38 10.57
N ASP A 108 -6.00 -3.34 10.38
CA ASP A 108 -5.87 -4.51 11.25
C ASP A 108 -5.27 -4.13 12.61
N ALA A 109 -5.21 -5.11 13.52
CA ALA A 109 -4.65 -4.91 14.86
C ALA A 109 -3.16 -4.52 14.88
N TYR A 110 -2.47 -4.64 13.75
CA TYR A 110 -1.08 -4.27 13.55
C TYR A 110 -0.92 -2.98 12.74
N GLY A 111 -2.02 -2.28 12.43
CA GLY A 111 -2.00 -1.02 11.68
C GLY A 111 -1.81 -1.18 10.18
N TYR A 112 -2.04 -2.37 9.61
CA TYR A 112 -2.04 -2.60 8.17
C TYR A 112 -3.44 -2.44 7.59
N ASP A 113 -3.54 -1.78 6.45
CA ASP A 113 -4.79 -1.66 5.73
C ASP A 113 -5.21 -2.97 5.02
N VAL A 114 -6.34 -2.90 4.34
CA VAL A 114 -6.91 -4.01 3.54
C VAL A 114 -5.99 -4.48 2.42
N ASP A 115 -5.10 -3.63 1.91
CA ASP A 115 -4.12 -3.96 0.88
C ASP A 115 -2.82 -4.54 1.49
N GLY A 116 -2.72 -4.58 2.82
CA GLY A 116 -1.58 -5.10 3.55
C GLY A 116 -0.42 -4.11 3.69
N TYR A 117 -0.69 -2.80 3.66
CA TYR A 117 0.28 -1.72 3.86
C TYR A 117 0.09 -1.01 5.21
N HIS A 118 1.18 -0.81 5.94
CA HIS A 118 1.12 -0.20 7.27
C HIS A 118 0.82 1.30 7.17
N HIS A 119 -0.21 1.79 7.88
CA HIS A 119 -0.71 3.16 7.76
C HIS A 119 0.33 4.26 8.02
N LEU A 120 1.30 4.04 8.92
CA LEU A 120 2.36 5.03 9.19
C LEU A 120 3.54 4.96 8.22
N THR A 121 3.98 3.76 7.85
CA THR A 121 5.23 3.59 7.12
C THR A 121 4.99 3.50 5.62
N GLY A 122 3.78 3.09 5.19
CA GLY A 122 3.45 2.86 3.79
C GLY A 122 4.05 1.58 3.21
N TYR A 123 4.69 0.74 4.04
CA TYR A 123 5.31 -0.53 3.62
C TYR A 123 4.43 -1.72 4.01
N ASN A 124 4.46 -2.75 3.17
CA ASN A 124 3.85 -4.02 3.46
C ASN A 124 4.69 -4.84 4.45
N ARG A 125 4.17 -6.00 4.84
CA ARG A 125 4.85 -6.92 5.78
C ARG A 125 6.20 -7.44 5.29
N ASN A 126 6.48 -7.35 3.98
CA ASN A 126 7.76 -7.70 3.38
C ASN A 126 8.71 -6.50 3.28
N GLY A 127 8.33 -5.33 3.78
CA GLY A 127 9.16 -4.13 3.76
C GLY A 127 9.17 -3.39 2.42
N TYR A 128 8.18 -3.58 1.55
CA TYR A 128 8.07 -2.88 0.27
C TYR A 128 6.89 -1.91 0.24
N ASP A 129 7.08 -0.73 -0.34
CA ASP A 129 6.05 0.27 -0.58
C ASP A 129 5.03 -0.19 -1.63
N ARG A 130 4.02 0.64 -1.90
CA ARG A 130 2.98 0.33 -2.90
C ARG A 130 3.51 0.21 -4.33
N GLU A 131 4.70 0.76 -4.59
CA GLU A 131 5.38 0.68 -5.87
C GLU A 131 6.37 -0.50 -5.94
N GLY A 132 6.53 -1.24 -4.84
CA GLY A 132 7.38 -2.42 -4.75
C GLY A 132 8.84 -2.13 -4.41
N TYR A 133 9.15 -0.98 -3.79
CA TYR A 133 10.50 -0.59 -3.36
C TYR A 133 10.63 -0.61 -1.84
N ASP A 134 11.77 -1.04 -1.35
CA ASP A 134 12.11 -1.01 0.07
C ASP A 134 12.44 0.41 0.55
N GLU A 135 12.73 0.55 1.85
CA GLU A 135 13.10 1.84 2.46
C GLU A 135 14.38 2.45 1.84
N GLU A 136 15.25 1.62 1.27
CA GLU A 136 16.46 2.04 0.58
C GLU A 136 16.18 2.42 -0.89
N GLY A 137 14.94 2.25 -1.36
CA GLY A 137 14.49 2.58 -2.70
C GLY A 137 14.78 1.50 -3.74
N TYR A 138 14.99 0.24 -3.33
CA TYR A 138 15.25 -0.89 -4.21
C TYR A 138 14.10 -1.89 -4.24
N ASN A 139 13.80 -2.41 -5.42
CA ASN A 139 12.80 -3.46 -5.55
C ASN A 139 13.33 -4.82 -5.09
N ARG A 140 12.45 -5.83 -5.07
CA ARG A 140 12.80 -7.22 -4.73
C ARG A 140 13.93 -7.85 -5.55
N PHE A 141 14.32 -7.25 -6.67
CA PHE A 141 15.42 -7.69 -7.52
C PHE A 141 16.71 -6.86 -7.30
N GLY A 142 16.69 -5.94 -6.34
CA GLY A 142 17.82 -5.09 -5.98
C GLY A 142 18.03 -3.92 -6.94
N PHE A 143 17.03 -3.51 -7.73
CA PHE A 143 17.11 -2.34 -8.62
C PHE A 143 16.29 -1.18 -8.08
N ASN A 144 16.85 0.03 -8.17
CA ASN A 144 16.16 1.26 -7.84
C ASN A 144 15.10 1.61 -8.91
N ARG A 145 14.39 2.71 -8.68
CA ARG A 145 13.35 3.24 -9.59
C ARG A 145 13.87 3.60 -10.99
N GLU A 146 15.17 3.81 -11.13
CA GLU A 146 15.84 4.07 -12.41
C GLU A 146 16.34 2.78 -13.09
N GLY A 147 16.18 1.61 -12.47
CA GLY A 147 16.61 0.32 -13.00
C GLY A 147 18.08 -0.03 -12.70
N TYR A 148 18.71 0.63 -11.74
CA TYR A 148 20.11 0.40 -11.35
C TYR A 148 20.23 -0.26 -9.97
N THR A 149 21.18 -1.15 -9.83
CA THR A 149 21.56 -1.74 -8.54
C THR A 149 22.18 -0.70 -7.61
N ARG A 150 22.37 -1.07 -6.35
CA ARG A 150 23.10 -0.24 -5.37
C ARG A 150 24.54 0.10 -5.77
N TYR A 151 25.10 -0.68 -6.69
CA TYR A 151 26.43 -0.45 -7.24
C TYR A 151 26.41 0.44 -8.50
N GLY A 152 25.24 0.91 -8.91
CA GLY A 152 25.07 1.80 -10.06
C GLY A 152 25.00 1.09 -11.42
N TYR A 153 24.78 -0.23 -11.45
CA TYR A 153 24.72 -1.01 -12.69
C TYR A 153 23.30 -1.50 -12.98
N ASP A 154 22.89 -1.45 -14.25
CA ASP A 154 21.62 -1.95 -14.73
C ASP A 154 21.57 -3.49 -14.74
N LYS A 155 20.44 -4.05 -15.18
CA LYS A 155 20.24 -5.50 -15.26
C LYS A 155 21.18 -6.21 -16.24
N TYR A 156 21.84 -5.47 -17.13
CA TYR A 156 22.82 -5.98 -18.09
C TYR A 156 24.26 -5.77 -17.62
N GLY A 157 24.45 -5.17 -16.44
CA GLY A 157 25.76 -4.93 -15.84
C GLY A 157 26.44 -3.64 -16.32
N TYR A 158 25.71 -2.69 -16.90
CA TYR A 158 26.24 -1.40 -17.35
C TYR A 158 25.86 -0.25 -16.41
N ASP A 159 26.80 0.65 -16.17
CA ASP A 159 26.55 1.89 -15.44
C ASP A 159 25.70 2.88 -16.27
N LYS A 160 25.42 4.05 -15.68
CA LYS A 160 24.67 5.12 -16.35
C LYS A 160 25.34 5.64 -17.63
N ASP A 161 26.64 5.46 -17.76
CA ASP A 161 27.41 5.88 -18.94
C ASP A 161 27.53 4.75 -19.98
N GLY A 162 26.95 3.57 -19.72
CA GLY A 162 26.98 2.43 -20.61
C GLY A 162 28.25 1.59 -20.51
N TYR A 163 28.96 1.62 -19.37
CA TYR A 163 30.19 0.83 -19.13
C TYR A 163 29.98 -0.23 -18.05
N THR A 164 30.56 -1.40 -18.27
CA THR A 164 30.61 -2.48 -17.28
C THR A 164 31.49 -2.13 -16.09
N ILE A 165 31.42 -2.93 -15.02
CA ILE A 165 32.34 -2.82 -13.88
C ILE A 165 33.81 -2.96 -14.27
N ALA A 166 34.10 -3.65 -15.38
CA ALA A 166 35.44 -3.76 -15.95
C ALA A 166 35.86 -2.50 -16.73
N GLY A 167 34.98 -1.50 -16.86
CA GLY A 167 35.23 -0.24 -17.54
C GLY A 167 35.03 -0.28 -19.06
N TYR A 168 34.37 -1.31 -19.61
CA TYR A 168 34.15 -1.48 -21.06
C TYR A 168 32.67 -1.34 -21.44
N ASN A 169 32.41 -0.67 -22.56
CA ASN A 169 31.07 -0.56 -23.13
C ASN A 169 30.63 -1.85 -23.83
N LYS A 170 29.40 -1.85 -24.36
CA LYS A 170 28.81 -2.99 -25.09
C LYS A 170 29.65 -3.47 -26.29
N ASP A 171 30.41 -2.55 -26.89
CA ASP A 171 31.24 -2.81 -28.07
C ASP A 171 32.66 -3.26 -27.67
N GLY A 172 32.93 -3.39 -26.36
CA GLY A 172 34.18 -3.88 -25.82
C GLY A 172 35.28 -2.83 -25.68
N TYR A 173 34.96 -1.54 -25.75
CA TYR A 173 35.90 -0.42 -25.63
C TYR A 173 35.78 0.28 -24.28
N ASN A 174 36.91 0.68 -23.71
CA ASN A 174 36.96 1.45 -22.48
C ASN A 174 36.54 2.91 -22.70
N ARG A 175 36.49 3.69 -21.62
CA ARG A 175 36.11 5.12 -21.67
C ARG A 175 37.06 5.97 -22.52
N GLN A 176 38.27 5.49 -22.80
CA GLN A 176 39.25 6.12 -23.69
C GLN A 176 39.13 5.64 -25.15
N GLY A 177 38.20 4.73 -25.46
CA GLY A 177 37.98 4.20 -26.80
C GLY A 177 38.89 3.05 -27.19
N TYR A 178 39.52 2.35 -26.24
CA TYR A 178 40.42 1.20 -26.50
C TYR A 178 39.84 -0.11 -25.97
N ASN A 179 39.98 -1.18 -26.74
CA ASN A 179 39.57 -2.53 -26.37
C ASN A 179 40.52 -3.11 -25.29
N ARG A 180 40.23 -4.34 -24.85
CA ARG A 180 41.05 -5.04 -23.84
C ARG A 180 42.50 -5.29 -24.26
N GLU A 181 42.77 -5.28 -25.56
CA GLU A 181 44.11 -5.44 -26.14
C GLU A 181 44.84 -4.10 -26.29
N GLY A 182 44.17 -2.97 -25.98
CA GLY A 182 44.74 -1.64 -26.06
C GLY A 182 44.58 -0.95 -27.41
N TYR A 183 43.72 -1.46 -28.30
CA TYR A 183 43.49 -0.92 -29.65
C TYR A 183 42.11 -0.26 -29.77
N ASN A 184 42.03 0.85 -30.49
CA ASN A 184 40.79 1.54 -30.79
C ASN A 184 39.99 0.86 -31.91
N GLU A 185 38.84 1.42 -32.27
CA GLU A 185 37.98 0.89 -33.34
C GLU A 185 38.68 0.80 -34.71
N ALA A 186 39.68 1.65 -34.95
CA ALA A 186 40.50 1.59 -36.15
C ALA A 186 41.64 0.55 -36.08
N GLY A 187 41.70 -0.24 -35.00
CA GLY A 187 42.76 -1.24 -34.78
C GLY A 187 44.11 -0.64 -34.36
N LEU A 188 44.13 0.60 -33.86
CA LEU A 188 45.37 1.31 -33.47
C LEU A 188 45.47 1.50 -31.97
N ASP A 189 46.66 1.34 -31.43
CA ASP A 189 46.96 1.60 -30.03
C ASP A 189 47.02 3.10 -29.72
N LYS A 190 47.25 3.42 -28.44
CA LYS A 190 47.35 4.80 -27.96
C LYS A 190 48.45 5.64 -28.61
N ASP A 191 49.46 4.99 -29.20
CA ASP A 191 50.57 5.64 -29.89
C ASP A 191 50.30 5.72 -31.40
N GLY A 192 49.16 5.19 -31.88
CA GLY A 192 48.74 5.24 -33.28
C GLY A 192 49.22 4.07 -34.14
N PHE A 193 49.63 2.94 -33.55
CA PHE A 193 50.15 1.76 -34.27
C PHE A 193 49.21 0.55 -34.19
N ASP A 194 49.14 -0.25 -35.25
CA ASP A 194 48.40 -1.51 -35.28
C ASP A 194 49.12 -2.65 -34.52
N GLN A 195 48.48 -3.82 -34.47
CA GLN A 195 49.05 -5.02 -33.83
C GLN A 195 50.38 -5.49 -34.44
N GLN A 196 50.63 -5.14 -35.70
CA GLN A 196 51.85 -5.46 -36.42
C GLN A 196 52.92 -4.35 -36.26
N GLY A 197 52.57 -3.26 -35.58
CA GLY A 197 53.41 -2.11 -35.31
C GLY A 197 53.48 -1.10 -36.45
N TYR A 198 52.47 -0.99 -37.33
CA TYR A 198 52.41 0.01 -38.39
C TYR A 198 51.42 1.14 -38.06
N ASN A 199 51.77 2.39 -38.41
CA ASN A 199 50.85 3.52 -38.30
C ASN A 199 49.93 3.61 -39.54
N ARG A 200 49.02 4.59 -39.55
CA ARG A 200 48.09 4.83 -40.68
C ARG A 200 48.78 5.12 -42.01
N ASP A 201 50.02 5.61 -41.97
CA ASP A 201 50.83 5.93 -43.14
C ASP A 201 51.67 4.72 -43.61
N GLY A 202 51.57 3.57 -42.94
CA GLY A 202 52.33 2.35 -43.24
C GLY A 202 53.76 2.35 -42.69
N GLU A 203 54.11 3.28 -41.81
CA GLU A 203 55.42 3.36 -41.17
C GLU A 203 55.49 2.45 -39.95
N LYS A 204 56.59 1.70 -39.82
CA LYS A 204 56.80 0.78 -38.70
C LYS A 204 57.26 1.53 -37.45
N ARG A 205 56.70 1.16 -36.29
CA ARG A 205 57.08 1.64 -34.96
C ARG A 205 58.58 1.57 -34.79
N ASP A 206 59.20 2.72 -34.56
CA ASP A 206 60.63 2.79 -34.29
C ASP A 206 60.91 2.33 -32.86
N VAL A 207 61.38 1.09 -32.73
CA VAL A 207 61.76 0.47 -31.45
C VAL A 207 63.13 0.91 -30.95
N ARG A 208 63.79 1.90 -31.59
CA ARG A 208 65.16 2.32 -31.22
C ARG A 208 65.34 3.02 -29.86
N PHE A 209 64.29 3.25 -29.07
CA PHE A 209 64.40 3.91 -27.76
C PHE A 209 63.71 3.17 -26.61
N ASN A 210 64.01 1.88 -26.41
CA ASN A 210 63.67 1.13 -25.20
C ASN A 210 64.89 0.47 -24.52
N TYR A 211 66.00 1.21 -24.44
CA TYR A 211 66.98 1.05 -23.38
C TYR A 211 66.94 2.34 -22.56
N PHE A 212 66.92 2.25 -21.23
CA PHE A 212 66.64 3.31 -20.25
C PHE A 212 65.14 3.61 -20.10
N HIS A 213 64.47 2.88 -19.21
CA HIS A 213 64.00 3.38 -17.91
C HIS A 213 63.46 2.15 -17.15
N ARG A 214 64.25 1.67 -16.19
CA ARG A 214 63.91 0.61 -15.24
C ARG A 214 63.81 1.23 -13.86
#